data_AF-A0A4V6T692-F1
#
_entry.id   AF-A0A4V6T692-F1
#
_cell.length_a   1.000
_cell.length_b   1.000
_cell.length_c   1.000
_cell.angle_alpha   90.00
_cell.angle_beta   90.00
_cell.angle_gamma   90.00
#
_symmetry.space_group_name_H-M   'P 1'
#
loop_
_entity.id
_entity.type
_entity.pdbx_description
1 polymer ?
#
loop_
_entity_poly.entity_id
_entity_poly.type
_entity_poly.pdbx_seq_one_letter_code
_entity_poly.pdbx_strand_id
1 'polypeptide(L)'
;MTSETASVWLKLASLTVIALGLIFAAAAHPAGQLPVGLLTDIVFFHLGHSVPIDAAPTRLFLAIGGGVMVGWGAMMWILVTRLMPREPALARLILIEGTLAWFVVDSLGSLASGGYLNIPLNTALMLMIVAPAWLSSGKGATSPA
;
A
#
# COMPACT_ATOMS: atom_id res chain seq x y z
N MET A 1 4.67 -6.69 20.39
CA MET A 1 4.24 -5.28 20.27
C MET A 1 2.93 -5.13 21.05
N THR A 2 2.65 -3.99 21.69
CA THR A 2 1.33 -3.79 22.33
C THR A 2 0.26 -3.53 21.29
N SER A 3 -1.00 -3.79 21.62
CA SER A 3 -2.15 -3.52 20.71
C SER A 3 -2.23 -2.04 20.31
N GLU A 4 -1.89 -1.14 21.25
CA GLU A 4 -1.86 0.30 21.01
C GLU A 4 -0.75 0.70 20.04
N THR A 5 0.48 0.22 20.26
CA THR A 5 1.60 0.48 19.33
C THR A 5 1.30 -0.07 17.94
N ALA A 6 0.71 -1.27 17.85
CA ALA A 6 0.28 -1.85 16.57
C ALA A 6 -0.73 -0.97 15.83
N SER A 7 -1.73 -0.46 16.57
CA SER A 7 -2.76 0.40 16.01
C SER A 7 -2.18 1.72 15.49
N VAL A 8 -1.21 2.31 16.18
CA VAL A 8 -0.50 3.51 15.71
C VAL A 8 0.26 3.23 14.41
N TRP A 9 1.01 2.13 14.35
CA TRP A 9 1.73 1.73 13.13
C TRP A 9 0.81 1.49 11.95
N LEU A 10 -0.31 0.79 12.15
CA LEU A 10 -1.27 0.53 11.09
C LEU A 10 -1.99 1.80 10.61
N LYS A 11 -2.24 2.76 11.50
CA LYS A 11 -2.71 4.10 11.11
C LYS A 11 -1.68 4.82 10.25
N LEU A 12 -0.41 4.83 10.65
CA LEU A 12 0.66 5.41 9.84
C LEU A 12 0.77 4.72 8.48
N ALA A 13 0.71 3.38 8.43
CA ALA A 13 0.70 2.62 7.18
C ALA A 13 -0.47 3.04 6.28
N SER A 14 -1.68 3.19 6.83
CA SER A 14 -2.84 3.64 6.06
C SER A 14 -2.69 5.07 5.52
N LEU A 15 -2.09 5.99 6.29
CA LEU A 15 -1.78 7.34 5.82
C LEU A 15 -0.71 7.33 4.74
N THR A 16 0.29 6.45 4.83
CA THR A 16 1.29 6.24 3.78
C THR A 16 0.63 5.79 2.48
N VAL A 17 -0.29 4.80 2.54
CA VAL A 17 -1.03 4.34 1.35
C VAL A 17 -1.88 5.46 0.75
N ILE A 18 -2.55 6.27 1.57
CA ILE A 18 -3.30 7.45 1.10
C ILE A 18 -2.37 8.45 0.43
N ALA A 19 -1.25 8.79 1.05
CA ALA A 19 -0.31 9.77 0.52
C ALA A 19 0.29 9.31 -0.82
N LEU A 20 0.68 8.03 -0.92
CA LEU A 20 1.13 7.43 -2.18
C LEU A 20 0.02 7.50 -3.23
N GLY A 21 -1.21 7.13 -2.88
CA GLY A 21 -2.35 7.23 -3.79
C GLY A 21 -2.58 8.65 -4.32
N LEU A 22 -2.46 9.66 -3.47
CA LEU A 22 -2.55 11.08 -3.87
C LEU A 22 -1.42 11.49 -4.82
N ILE A 23 -0.19 11.02 -4.57
CA ILE A 23 0.97 11.28 -5.46
C ILE A 23 0.71 10.67 -6.84
N PHE A 24 0.26 9.42 -6.90
CA PHE A 24 -0.07 8.76 -8.17
C PHE A 24 -1.23 9.46 -8.89
N ALA A 25 -2.29 9.83 -8.17
CA ALA A 25 -3.42 10.54 -8.75
C ALA A 25 -3.03 11.92 -9.29
N ALA A 26 -2.15 12.65 -8.60
CA ALA A 26 -1.66 13.96 -9.04
C ALA A 26 -0.88 13.91 -10.35
N ALA A 27 -0.21 12.79 -10.65
CA ALA A 27 0.53 12.60 -11.90
C ALA A 27 -0.36 12.50 -13.16
N ALA A 28 -1.68 12.44 -12.99
CA ALA A 28 -2.63 12.63 -14.09
C ALA A 28 -2.56 14.04 -14.70
N HIS A 29 -2.07 15.02 -13.94
CA HIS A 29 -1.76 16.36 -14.43
C HIS A 29 -0.25 16.51 -14.67
N PRO A 30 0.21 17.13 -15.78
CA PRO A 30 1.64 17.29 -16.08
C PRO A 30 2.48 17.87 -14.93
N ALA A 31 1.93 18.86 -14.21
CA ALA A 31 2.61 19.47 -13.05
C ALA A 31 2.86 18.52 -11.87
N GLY A 32 2.11 17.40 -11.77
CA GLY A 32 2.24 16.41 -10.69
C GLY A 32 3.09 15.20 -11.08
N GLN A 33 3.71 15.18 -12.26
CA GLN A 33 4.38 13.99 -12.80
C GLN A 33 5.74 13.69 -12.19
N LEU A 34 6.45 14.71 -11.69
CA LEU A 34 7.84 14.57 -11.25
C LEU A 34 8.06 13.41 -10.24
N PRO A 35 7.26 13.27 -9.17
CA PRO A 35 7.50 12.20 -8.19
C PRO A 35 7.31 10.79 -8.79
N VAL A 36 6.28 10.61 -9.63
CA VAL A 36 6.00 9.32 -10.27
C VAL A 36 7.02 9.01 -11.36
N GLY A 37 7.51 10.02 -12.09
CA GLY A 37 8.61 9.87 -13.05
C GLY A 37 9.88 9.36 -12.36
N LEU A 38 10.30 10.00 -11.26
CA LEU A 38 11.46 9.56 -10.48
C LEU A 38 11.30 8.14 -9.93
N LEU A 39 10.11 7.80 -9.45
CA LEU A 39 9.81 6.44 -9.01
C LEU A 39 9.89 5.43 -10.16
N THR A 40 9.39 5.80 -11.33
CA THR A 40 9.44 4.96 -12.54
C THR A 40 10.89 4.69 -12.94
N ASP A 41 11.75 5.70 -12.93
CA ASP A 41 13.18 5.56 -13.24
C ASP A 41 13.88 4.60 -12.28
N ILE A 42 13.52 4.66 -10.99
CA ILE A 42 14.00 3.71 -9.98
C ILE A 42 13.48 2.31 -10.28
N VAL A 43 12.16 2.14 -10.46
CA VAL A 43 11.50 0.84 -10.65
C VAL A 43 12.07 0.06 -11.84
N PHE A 44 12.36 0.77 -12.93
CA PHE A 44 12.94 0.19 -14.14
C PHE A 44 14.47 0.21 -14.16
N PHE A 45 15.13 0.68 -13.10
CA PHE A 45 16.59 0.83 -13.03
C PHE A 45 17.18 1.66 -14.19
N HIS A 46 16.42 2.63 -14.71
CA HIS A 46 16.83 3.56 -15.77
C HIS A 46 17.35 4.86 -15.16
N LEU A 47 18.40 4.78 -14.34
CA LEU A 47 19.01 5.96 -13.73
C LEU A 47 19.59 6.87 -14.82
N GLY A 48 18.88 7.94 -15.19
CA GLY A 48 19.34 8.98 -16.13
C GLY A 48 18.59 9.04 -17.47
N HIS A 49 17.65 8.13 -17.75
CA HIS A 49 16.78 8.18 -18.93
C HIS A 49 15.32 8.12 -18.46
N SER A 50 14.73 9.30 -18.25
CA SER A 50 13.38 9.41 -17.70
C SER A 50 12.38 8.69 -18.59
N VAL A 51 11.66 7.70 -18.06
CA VAL A 51 10.57 7.06 -18.80
C VAL A 51 9.41 8.06 -18.91
N PRO A 52 8.99 8.47 -20.12
CA PRO A 52 7.90 9.44 -20.26
C PRO A 52 6.58 8.86 -19.73
N ILE A 53 5.92 9.58 -18.83
CA ILE A 53 4.55 9.31 -18.36
C ILE A 53 3.53 10.29 -18.99
N ASP A 54 3.81 10.71 -20.22
CA ASP A 54 3.06 11.71 -20.99
C ASP A 54 1.96 11.10 -21.87
N ALA A 55 1.94 9.78 -22.04
CA ALA A 55 0.87 9.10 -22.74
C ALA A 55 -0.46 9.24 -21.97
N ALA A 56 -1.53 9.65 -22.67
CA ALA A 56 -2.85 9.82 -22.06
C ALA A 56 -3.38 8.57 -21.33
N PRO A 57 -3.22 7.34 -21.87
CA PRO A 57 -3.60 6.13 -21.14
C PRO A 57 -2.83 5.95 -19.83
N THR A 58 -1.51 6.22 -19.82
CA THR A 58 -0.69 6.14 -18.61
C THR A 58 -1.20 7.08 -17.54
N ARG A 59 -1.48 8.35 -17.88
CA ARG A 59 -2.05 9.33 -16.94
C ARG A 59 -3.41 8.91 -16.39
N LEU A 60 -4.27 8.33 -17.23
CA LEU A 60 -5.57 7.81 -16.79
C LEU A 60 -5.40 6.67 -15.79
N PHE A 61 -4.53 5.69 -16.06
CA PHE A 61 -4.28 4.59 -15.15
C PHE A 61 -3.58 5.02 -13.86
N LEU A 62 -2.75 6.06 -13.89
CA LEU A 62 -2.19 6.68 -12.67
C LEU A 62 -3.29 7.34 -11.82
N ALA A 63 -4.24 8.07 -12.42
CA ALA A 63 -5.42 8.60 -11.73
C ALA A 63 -6.26 7.48 -11.08
N ILE A 64 -6.56 6.42 -11.83
CA ILE A 64 -7.36 5.30 -11.34
C ILE A 64 -6.63 4.56 -10.21
N GLY A 65 -5.36 4.19 -10.43
CA GLY A 65 -4.54 3.50 -9.44
C GLY A 65 -4.39 4.32 -8.16
N GLY A 66 -4.12 5.62 -8.29
CA GLY A 66 -4.05 6.54 -7.16
C GLY A 66 -5.36 6.64 -6.39
N GLY A 67 -6.50 6.75 -7.09
CA GLY A 67 -7.83 6.76 -6.47
C GLY A 67 -8.15 5.46 -5.71
N VAL A 68 -7.80 4.30 -6.29
CA VAL A 68 -7.94 2.99 -5.63
C VAL A 68 -7.08 2.92 -4.37
N MET A 69 -5.83 3.40 -4.42
CA MET A 69 -4.95 3.43 -3.25
C MET A 69 -5.48 4.35 -2.14
N VAL A 70 -5.99 5.54 -2.47
CA VAL A 70 -6.61 6.43 -1.49
C VAL A 70 -7.82 5.76 -0.83
N GLY A 71 -8.69 5.13 -1.61
CA GLY A 71 -9.83 4.37 -1.10
C GLY A 71 -9.40 3.21 -0.20
N TRP A 72 -8.38 2.45 -0.61
CA TRP A 72 -7.84 1.33 0.16
C TRP A 72 -7.23 1.79 1.50
N GLY A 73 -6.39 2.82 1.49
CA GLY A 73 -5.82 3.38 2.72
C GLY A 73 -6.90 3.95 3.65
N ALA A 74 -7.94 4.60 3.12
CA ALA A 74 -9.08 5.06 3.92
C ALA A 74 -9.85 3.87 4.55
N MET A 75 -10.08 2.78 3.82
CA MET A 75 -10.68 1.56 4.36
C MET A 75 -9.80 0.97 5.48
N MET A 76 -8.48 0.91 5.29
CA MET A 76 -7.56 0.44 6.33
C MET A 76 -7.65 1.30 7.59
N TRP A 77 -7.69 2.63 7.46
CA TRP A 77 -7.85 3.54 8.59
C TRP A 77 -9.15 3.24 9.36
N ILE A 78 -10.27 3.04 8.65
CA ILE A 78 -11.56 2.69 9.27
C ILE A 78 -11.48 1.32 9.96
N LEU A 79 -10.87 0.31 9.35
CA LEU A 79 -10.66 -1.01 9.97
C LEU A 79 -9.87 -0.88 11.27
N VAL A 80 -8.77 -0.13 11.26
CA VAL A 80 -7.91 0.04 12.44
C VAL A 80 -8.59 0.87 13.54
N THR A 81 -9.39 1.88 13.19
CA THR A 81 -10.03 2.77 14.17
C THR A 81 -11.38 2.26 14.69
N ARG A 82 -12.12 1.50 13.88
CA ARG A 82 -13.51 1.12 14.18
C ARG A 82 -13.68 -0.37 14.41
N LEU A 83 -13.03 -1.21 13.60
CA LEU A 83 -13.18 -2.66 13.70
C LEU A 83 -12.18 -3.28 14.67
N MET A 84 -10.89 -2.93 14.57
CA MET A 84 -9.82 -3.53 15.38
C MET A 84 -10.04 -3.43 16.90
N PRO A 85 -10.59 -2.34 17.48
CA PRO A 85 -10.90 -2.29 18.91
C PRO A 85 -12.04 -3.25 19.34
N ARG A 86 -12.88 -3.70 18.41
CA ARG A 86 -14.07 -4.54 18.68
C ARG A 86 -13.83 -6.00 18.30
N GLU A 87 -13.21 -6.22 17.14
CA GLU A 87 -13.01 -7.49 16.45
C GLU A 87 -11.56 -7.57 15.92
N PRO A 88 -10.55 -7.62 16.81
CA PRO A 88 -9.14 -7.54 16.42
C PRO A 88 -8.70 -8.68 15.51
N ALA A 89 -9.22 -9.90 15.72
CA ALA A 89 -8.88 -11.04 14.88
C ALA A 89 -9.36 -10.86 13.43
N LEU A 90 -10.61 -10.43 13.25
CA LEU A 90 -11.18 -10.17 11.93
C LEU A 90 -10.48 -9.01 11.23
N ALA A 91 -10.21 -7.91 11.94
CA ALA A 91 -9.48 -6.77 11.38
C ALA A 91 -8.07 -7.17 10.89
N ARG A 92 -7.36 -8.00 11.66
CA ARG A 92 -6.03 -8.53 11.26
C ARG A 92 -6.13 -9.42 10.04
N LEU A 93 -7.10 -10.34 10.01
CA LEU A 93 -7.33 -11.22 8.85
C LEU A 93 -7.55 -10.39 7.58
N ILE A 94 -8.45 -9.41 7.62
CA ILE A 94 -8.75 -8.55 6.46
C ILE A 94 -7.50 -7.78 6.01
N LEU A 95 -6.76 -7.19 6.95
CA LEU A 95 -5.55 -6.43 6.63
C LEU A 95 -4.45 -7.32 6.04
N ILE A 96 -4.21 -8.50 6.61
CA ILE A 96 -3.15 -9.41 6.17
C ILE A 96 -3.51 -10.02 4.82
N GLU A 97 -4.65 -10.69 4.71
CA GLU A 97 -5.06 -11.39 3.49
C GLU A 97 -5.25 -10.42 2.32
N GLY A 98 -5.87 -9.26 2.57
CA GLY A 98 -6.03 -8.22 1.55
C GLY A 98 -4.69 -7.67 1.05
N THR A 99 -3.73 -7.43 1.97
CA THR A 99 -2.40 -6.94 1.60
C THR A 99 -1.58 -8.01 0.86
N LEU A 100 -1.66 -9.28 1.27
CA LEU A 100 -0.98 -10.38 0.59
C LEU A 100 -1.53 -10.60 -0.82
N ALA A 101 -2.85 -10.53 -0.99
CA ALA A 101 -3.48 -10.61 -2.31
C ALA A 101 -3.00 -9.48 -3.23
N TRP A 102 -2.99 -8.22 -2.75
CA TRP A 102 -2.43 -7.10 -3.50
C TRP A 102 -0.95 -7.32 -3.83
N PHE A 103 -0.13 -7.68 -2.84
CA PHE A 103 1.31 -7.86 -2.99
C PHE A 103 1.65 -8.89 -4.08
N VAL A 104 0.94 -10.02 -4.11
CA VAL A 104 1.15 -11.08 -5.13
C VAL A 104 0.81 -10.56 -6.51
N VAL A 105 -0.37 -9.97 -6.70
CA VAL A 105 -0.82 -9.49 -8.02
C VAL A 105 0.09 -8.37 -8.53
N ASP A 106 0.40 -7.38 -7.69
CA ASP A 106 1.21 -6.22 -8.06
C ASP A 106 2.66 -6.60 -8.35
N SER A 107 3.25 -7.50 -7.56
CA SER A 107 4.63 -7.97 -7.77
C SER A 107 4.75 -8.85 -9.02
N LEU A 108 3.74 -9.67 -9.33
CA LEU A 108 3.71 -10.40 -10.60
C LEU A 108 3.54 -9.46 -11.80
N GLY A 109 2.71 -8.42 -11.68
CA GLY A 109 2.61 -7.36 -12.69
C GLY A 109 3.94 -6.60 -12.88
N SER A 110 4.65 -6.35 -11.79
CA SER A 110 5.98 -5.72 -11.81
C SER A 110 7.02 -6.59 -12.52
N LEU A 111 7.01 -7.89 -12.25
CA LEU A 111 7.86 -8.85 -12.95
C LEU A 111 7.55 -8.90 -14.45
N ALA A 112 6.26 -8.98 -14.81
CA ALA A 112 5.81 -9.08 -16.20
C ALA A 112 6.08 -7.80 -17.02
N SER A 113 6.09 -6.63 -16.37
CA SER A 113 6.38 -5.34 -17.00
C SER A 113 7.87 -5.00 -17.05
N GLY A 114 8.73 -5.73 -16.33
CA GLY A 114 10.17 -5.44 -16.20
C GLY A 114 10.52 -4.42 -15.11
N GLY A 115 9.55 -4.00 -14.30
CA GLY A 115 9.73 -3.09 -13.16
C GLY A 115 10.24 -3.80 -11.91
N TYR A 116 11.37 -4.50 -12.00
CA TYR A 116 11.84 -5.43 -10.95
C TYR A 116 12.07 -4.77 -9.59
N LEU A 117 12.51 -3.49 -9.57
CA LEU A 117 12.72 -2.77 -8.31
C LEU A 117 11.43 -2.38 -7.60
N ASN A 118 10.27 -2.54 -8.24
CA ASN A 118 8.99 -2.40 -7.54
C ASN A 118 8.72 -3.58 -6.57
N ILE A 119 9.26 -4.77 -6.84
CA ILE A 119 9.08 -5.95 -5.96
C ILE A 119 9.62 -5.70 -4.54
N PRO A 120 10.88 -5.23 -4.35
CA PRO A 120 11.37 -4.91 -3.00
C PRO A 120 10.63 -3.72 -2.38
N LEU A 121 10.19 -2.72 -3.16
CA LEU A 121 9.38 -1.60 -2.64
C LEU A 121 8.01 -2.08 -2.13
N ASN A 122 7.33 -2.92 -2.91
CA ASN A 122 6.10 -3.57 -2.51
C ASN A 122 6.28 -4.47 -1.29
N THR A 123 7.43 -5.16 -1.19
CA THR A 123 7.76 -5.99 -0.02
C THR A 123 7.87 -5.12 1.23
N ALA A 124 8.50 -3.95 1.13
CA ALA A 124 8.57 -3.00 2.25
C ALA A 124 7.17 -2.48 2.65
N LEU A 125 6.32 -2.12 1.69
CA LEU A 125 4.95 -1.67 1.97
C LEU A 125 4.09 -2.79 2.57
N MET A 126 4.22 -4.01 2.05
CA MET A 126 3.54 -5.19 2.58
C MET A 126 3.96 -5.44 4.04
N LEU A 127 5.26 -5.42 4.34
CA LEU A 127 5.77 -5.60 5.70
C LEU A 127 5.32 -4.48 6.64
N MET A 128 5.23 -3.24 6.17
CA MET A 128 4.70 -2.10 6.93
C MET A 128 3.27 -2.34 7.42
N ILE A 129 2.49 -3.17 6.73
CA ILE A 129 1.09 -3.47 7.08
C ILE A 129 1.00 -4.82 7.81
N VAL A 130 1.54 -5.88 7.20
CA VAL A 130 1.42 -7.26 7.67
C VAL A 130 2.17 -7.47 8.98
N ALA A 131 3.38 -6.94 9.14
CA ALA A 131 4.16 -7.15 10.36
C ALA A 131 3.45 -6.59 11.61
N PRO A 132 2.98 -5.33 11.64
CA PRO A 132 2.27 -4.85 12.81
C PRO A 132 0.92 -5.51 13.01
N ALA A 133 0.18 -5.86 11.95
CA ALA A 133 -1.06 -6.63 12.05
C ALA A 133 -0.81 -8.03 12.64
N TRP A 134 0.25 -8.72 12.24
CA TRP A 134 0.60 -10.04 12.76
C TRP A 134 1.06 -9.98 14.22
N LEU A 135 1.89 -8.99 14.56
CA LEU A 135 2.47 -8.84 15.90
C LEU A 135 1.53 -8.19 16.93
N SER A 136 0.34 -7.72 16.52
CA SER A 136 -0.65 -7.12 17.41
C SER A 136 -1.38 -8.13 18.32
N SER A 137 -0.94 -9.40 18.35
CA SER A 137 -1.56 -10.47 19.13
C SER A 137 -1.88 -10.02 20.56
N GLY A 138 -3.17 -9.76 20.79
CA GLY A 138 -3.71 -9.46 22.10
C GLY A 138 -3.64 -10.69 22.99
N LYS A 139 -3.36 -10.46 24.27
CA LYS A 139 -3.72 -11.39 25.35
C LYS A 139 -5.22 -11.68 25.24
N GLY A 140 -5.59 -12.83 24.69
CA GLY A 140 -7.02 -13.15 24.47
C GLY A 140 -7.35 -14.46 23.76
N ALA A 141 -6.38 -15.34 23.49
CA ALA A 141 -6.67 -16.69 23.05
C ALA A 141 -6.80 -17.65 24.25
N THR A 142 -7.73 -17.33 25.16
CA THR A 142 -8.34 -18.32 26.05
C THR A 142 -9.81 -17.93 26.23
N SER A 143 -10.70 -18.53 25.44
CA SER A 143 -11.91 -19.09 26.03
C SER A 143 -12.45 -20.19 25.12
N PRO A 144 -12.72 -21.39 25.67
CA PRO A 144 -13.38 -22.49 24.96
C PRO A 144 -14.90 -22.30 24.96
N ALA A 145 -15.56 -22.71 23.88
CA ALA A 145 -16.93 -23.19 23.87
C ALA A 145 -17.08 -24.16 22.70
#